data_AF-A0A9W6UBP4-F1
#
_entry.id   AF-A0A9W6UBP4-F1
#
_cell.length_a   1.000
_cell.length_b   1.000
_cell.length_c   1.000
_cell.angle_alpha   90.00
_cell.angle_beta   90.00
_cell.angle_gamma   90.00
#
_symmetry.space_group_name_H-M   'P 1'
#
loop_
_entity.id
_entity.type
_entity.pdbx_description
1 polymer ?
#
loop_
_entity_poly.entity_id
_entity_poly.type
_entity_poly.pdbx_seq_one_letter_code
_entity_poly.pdbx_strand_id
1 'polypeptide(L)'
;MKASALAATILIGASCSSASATAVNYTLGPFTVTVDAEESSVGVVNSVGDQVWKSASDRAFVSASTGLTTITQASGNFQLSSENVGTRCQTATISSATTSSADRVDITGVFCDASCYGWTWTLSFALDASYDNVSDDSQPLAFNASVAGDGVDNVYMAYESPKDEAFFGLGEQTGIGNLRGWRVPVWTREGGVGRGEEPVTTYLNSNASISGAFAGGSLLTTYTGIGSLTSSLGRWFVLGGTKYALVDLASNATSAFEDTAAGYLAGNITERDYVTGSTTTLEIMYESTSLSGWLGRAAKGNPLLEATNALTKVTGRQPKLPDWSHDGAILGIQGGQDFVEGVIQDALDANMPLVSVWLQDWSGTRLQTGAYGISLHRLWWNWEPDTTLYPTWAEWVPHLQSTYGVRTMSYINTFLANVSTKTTGFNTSFYAIAASEGRFVANATAGDGSVWTITSGPGIDAGLLDLSNQSTVDWFKGLVKKQYYTVPISGMMQDFGDVEVYLPPLQVDSQGAAVNSTAFTYKHLWSGVEYAAGQTVTVAAPWGQPGVFVRWPVTAAEGLQLQQLWEFVVAESATVLVA
;
A
#
# COMPACT_ATOMS: atom_id res chain seq x y z
N MET A 1 21.34 -7.91 -63.25
CA MET A 1 20.84 -7.03 -62.16
C MET A 1 19.35 -7.31 -62.03
N LYS A 2 18.75 -7.66 -60.90
CA LYS A 2 19.17 -8.05 -59.55
C LYS A 2 18.12 -9.10 -59.14
N ALA A 3 18.58 -10.20 -58.54
CA ALA A 3 17.71 -11.16 -57.89
C ALA A 3 17.16 -10.53 -56.59
N SER A 4 15.85 -10.58 -56.39
CA SER A 4 15.24 -10.31 -55.08
C SER A 4 14.95 -11.67 -54.44
N ALA A 5 15.84 -12.08 -53.55
CA ALA A 5 15.61 -13.22 -52.68
C ALA A 5 14.53 -12.84 -51.66
N LEU A 6 13.41 -13.57 -51.67
CA LEU A 6 12.51 -13.63 -50.53
C LEU A 6 13.26 -14.35 -49.41
N ALA A 7 13.75 -13.59 -48.43
CA ALA A 7 14.14 -14.17 -47.15
C ALA A 7 12.85 -14.53 -46.41
N ALA A 8 12.44 -15.80 -46.51
CA ALA A 8 11.50 -16.38 -45.57
C ALA A 8 12.22 -16.46 -44.22
N THR A 9 11.98 -15.51 -43.34
CA THR A 9 12.36 -15.61 -41.94
C THR A 9 11.52 -16.75 -41.35
N ILE A 10 12.15 -17.92 -41.22
CA ILE A 10 11.61 -19.01 -40.43
C ILE A 10 11.56 -18.48 -38.99
N LEU A 11 10.37 -18.15 -38.50
CA LEU A 11 10.13 -18.12 -37.06
C LEU A 11 10.37 -19.55 -36.58
N ILE A 12 11.53 -19.80 -36.00
CA ILE A 12 11.75 -20.99 -35.19
C ILE A 12 10.87 -20.77 -33.97
N GLY A 13 9.66 -21.34 -34.00
CA GLY A 13 8.78 -21.36 -32.84
C GLY A 13 9.56 -21.96 -31.66
N ALA A 14 9.51 -21.29 -30.51
CA ALA A 14 10.02 -21.84 -29.27
C ALA A 14 9.32 -23.19 -29.03
N SER A 15 10.05 -24.29 -29.16
CA SER A 15 9.49 -25.62 -29.09
C SER A 15 9.20 -25.98 -27.64
N CYS A 16 8.02 -26.54 -27.38
CA CYS A 16 7.64 -27.19 -26.12
C CYS A 16 8.41 -28.51 -25.89
N SER A 17 9.74 -28.47 -26.03
CA SER A 17 10.63 -29.60 -25.79
C SER A 17 11.39 -29.37 -24.50
N SER A 18 11.31 -30.33 -23.57
CA SER A 18 12.10 -30.32 -22.34
C SER A 18 13.60 -30.35 -22.65
N ALA A 19 14.36 -29.52 -21.94
CA ALA A 19 15.82 -29.63 -21.91
C ALA A 19 16.25 -30.81 -21.02
N SER A 20 17.55 -31.17 -21.09
CA SER A 20 18.24 -32.28 -20.41
C SER A 20 17.65 -32.75 -19.07
N ALA A 21 17.57 -34.08 -18.92
CA ALA A 21 16.99 -34.85 -17.79
C ALA A 21 17.75 -34.78 -16.45
N THR A 22 18.33 -33.64 -16.09
CA THR A 22 19.05 -33.52 -14.82
C THR A 22 18.81 -32.16 -14.20
N ALA A 23 18.29 -32.15 -12.97
CA ALA A 23 18.19 -30.95 -12.16
C ALA A 23 19.56 -30.29 -12.00
N VAL A 24 19.62 -28.97 -12.21
CA VAL A 24 20.83 -28.17 -12.13
C VAL A 24 20.78 -27.28 -10.91
N ASN A 25 21.85 -27.29 -10.11
CA ASN A 25 21.98 -26.45 -8.92
C ASN A 25 22.79 -25.19 -9.26
N TYR A 26 22.22 -24.03 -8.95
CA TYR A 26 22.86 -22.72 -9.06
C TYR A 26 23.09 -22.16 -7.66
N THR A 27 24.33 -21.81 -7.34
CA THR A 27 24.67 -21.16 -6.08
C THR A 27 24.27 -19.69 -6.12
N LEU A 28 23.60 -19.21 -5.07
CA LEU A 28 23.15 -17.85 -4.91
C LEU A 28 23.42 -17.41 -3.47
N GLY A 29 24.63 -16.89 -3.20
CA GLY A 29 25.04 -16.59 -1.82
C GLY A 29 24.94 -17.82 -0.89
N PRO A 30 24.20 -17.75 0.23
CA PRO A 30 23.97 -18.90 1.11
C PRO A 30 22.86 -19.83 0.60
N PHE A 31 22.24 -19.52 -0.53
CA PHE A 31 21.16 -20.30 -1.11
C PHE A 31 21.64 -21.18 -2.26
N THR A 32 20.89 -22.25 -2.49
CA THR A 32 20.98 -23.06 -3.71
C THR A 32 19.64 -23.03 -4.41
N VAL A 33 19.64 -22.56 -5.66
CA VAL A 33 18.49 -22.61 -6.57
C VAL A 33 18.61 -23.87 -7.43
N THR A 34 17.74 -24.84 -7.20
CA THR A 34 17.64 -26.07 -7.99
C THR A 34 16.61 -25.85 -9.09
N VAL A 35 16.99 -26.07 -10.35
CA VAL A 35 16.09 -25.97 -11.51
C VAL A 35 16.03 -27.32 -12.20
N ASP A 36 14.83 -27.90 -12.27
CA ASP A 36 14.53 -29.13 -13.01
C ASP A 36 13.68 -28.79 -14.23
N ALA A 37 14.28 -28.81 -15.41
CA ALA A 37 13.59 -28.49 -16.65
C ALA A 37 12.68 -29.61 -17.15
N GLU A 38 12.90 -30.86 -16.72
CA GLU A 38 12.06 -32.00 -17.11
C GLU A 38 10.75 -31.97 -16.34
N GLU A 39 10.83 -31.80 -15.01
CA GLU A 39 9.67 -31.67 -14.13
C GLU A 39 9.08 -30.25 -14.13
N SER A 40 9.70 -29.31 -14.85
CA SER A 40 9.36 -27.88 -14.84
C SER A 40 9.19 -27.34 -13.42
N SER A 41 10.18 -27.61 -12.57
CA SER A 41 10.16 -27.26 -11.16
C SER A 41 11.41 -26.49 -10.73
N VAL A 42 11.24 -25.66 -9.71
CA VAL A 42 12.28 -24.82 -9.13
C VAL A 42 12.21 -24.97 -7.61
N GLY A 43 13.35 -24.95 -6.93
CA GLY A 43 13.45 -24.99 -5.48
C GLY A 43 14.56 -24.09 -4.98
N VAL A 44 14.32 -23.42 -3.86
CA VAL A 44 15.31 -22.56 -3.19
C VAL A 44 15.47 -23.03 -1.75
N VAL A 45 16.68 -23.43 -1.40
CA VAL A 45 17.06 -23.84 -0.05
C VAL A 45 18.22 -22.97 0.45
N ASN A 46 18.26 -22.67 1.74
CA ASN A 46 19.42 -22.04 2.37
C ASN A 46 20.49 -23.08 2.74
N SER A 47 21.63 -22.65 3.30
CA SER A 47 22.79 -23.51 3.54
C SER A 47 22.58 -24.50 4.69
N VAL A 48 21.59 -24.25 5.56
CA VAL A 48 21.14 -25.18 6.61
C VAL A 48 20.06 -26.16 6.15
N GLY A 49 19.62 -26.07 4.89
CA GLY A 49 18.67 -27.00 4.28
C GLY A 49 17.20 -26.61 4.43
N ASP A 50 16.90 -25.41 4.92
CA ASP A 50 15.53 -24.91 4.98
C ASP A 50 15.03 -24.52 3.60
N GLN A 51 13.89 -25.10 3.21
CA GLN A 51 13.12 -24.69 2.03
C GLN A 51 12.56 -23.28 2.19
N VAL A 52 13.16 -22.31 1.48
CA VAL A 52 12.72 -20.91 1.37
C VAL A 52 11.55 -20.82 0.39
N TRP A 53 11.67 -21.47 -0.77
CA TRP A 53 10.64 -21.51 -1.79
C TRP A 53 10.71 -22.84 -2.56
N LYS A 54 9.57 -23.35 -3.05
CA LYS A 54 9.51 -24.56 -3.87
C LYS A 54 8.28 -24.52 -4.76
N SER A 55 8.43 -24.88 -6.03
CA SER A 55 7.32 -25.00 -6.97
C SER A 55 6.19 -25.88 -6.42
N ALA A 56 4.95 -25.45 -6.66
CA ALA A 56 3.78 -26.27 -6.37
C ALA A 56 3.79 -27.57 -7.18
N SER A 57 3.26 -28.64 -6.61
CA SER A 57 3.21 -29.96 -7.26
C SER A 57 1.99 -30.17 -8.14
N ASP A 58 0.96 -29.32 -8.02
CA ASP A 58 -0.35 -29.51 -8.64
C ASP A 58 -0.71 -28.45 -9.69
N ARG A 59 0.17 -27.45 -9.93
CA ARG A 59 -0.01 -26.39 -10.94
C ARG A 59 1.33 -25.73 -11.27
N ALA A 60 1.36 -24.99 -12.38
CA ALA A 60 2.53 -24.22 -12.78
C ALA A 60 2.95 -23.20 -11.72
N PHE A 61 4.26 -23.16 -11.42
CA PHE A 61 4.84 -22.25 -10.42
C PHE A 61 4.85 -20.77 -10.88
N VAL A 62 4.84 -20.54 -12.20
CA VAL A 62 4.57 -19.24 -12.83
C VAL A 62 3.44 -19.44 -13.83
N SER A 63 2.46 -18.55 -13.83
CA SER A 63 1.36 -18.55 -14.79
C SER A 63 0.93 -17.12 -15.13
N ALA A 64 0.04 -16.99 -16.12
CA ALA A 64 -0.59 -15.73 -16.51
C ALA A 64 -2.01 -15.96 -17.02
N SER A 65 -2.81 -14.89 -17.01
CA SER A 65 -4.15 -14.86 -17.61
C SER A 65 -4.44 -13.47 -18.16
N THR A 66 -5.54 -13.38 -18.91
CA THR A 66 -6.11 -12.11 -19.40
C THR A 66 -7.27 -11.67 -18.50
N GLY A 67 -7.75 -10.44 -18.65
CA GLY A 67 -8.90 -9.91 -17.92
C GLY A 67 -8.55 -9.45 -16.51
N LEU A 68 -9.33 -8.53 -15.96
CA LEU A 68 -9.09 -7.93 -14.64
C LEU A 68 -10.24 -8.26 -13.68
N THR A 69 -9.96 -8.18 -12.39
CA THR A 69 -10.98 -8.22 -11.34
C THR A 69 -11.93 -7.05 -11.54
N THR A 70 -13.22 -7.34 -11.51
CA THR A 70 -14.26 -6.32 -11.53
C THR A 70 -14.39 -5.71 -10.15
N ILE A 71 -14.03 -4.43 -10.06
CA ILE A 71 -14.10 -3.65 -8.83
C ILE A 71 -15.24 -2.64 -8.98
N THR A 72 -16.30 -2.81 -8.17
CA THR A 72 -17.41 -1.84 -8.13
C THR A 72 -17.45 -1.15 -6.78
N GLN A 73 -17.67 0.16 -6.78
CA GLN A 73 -17.56 0.97 -5.57
C GLN A 73 -18.86 1.72 -5.24
N ALA A 74 -19.12 1.89 -3.94
CA ALA A 74 -20.22 2.69 -3.42
C ALA A 74 -19.81 3.34 -2.09
N SER A 75 -19.47 4.63 -2.13
CA SER A 75 -19.10 5.43 -0.94
C SER A 75 -17.96 4.79 -0.12
N GLY A 76 -16.91 4.31 -0.78
CA GLY A 76 -15.77 3.65 -0.13
C GLY A 76 -15.93 2.15 0.12
N ASN A 77 -17.14 1.60 -0.01
CA ASN A 77 -17.34 0.15 -0.03
C ASN A 77 -17.00 -0.38 -1.41
N PHE A 78 -16.25 -1.48 -1.48
CA PHE A 78 -15.85 -2.11 -2.75
C PHE A 78 -16.23 -3.57 -2.79
N GLN A 79 -16.93 -3.95 -3.85
CA GLN A 79 -17.21 -5.34 -4.21
C GLN A 79 -16.19 -5.81 -5.23
N LEU A 80 -15.68 -7.03 -5.05
CA LEU A 80 -14.61 -7.62 -5.85
C LEU A 80 -15.10 -8.92 -6.49
N SER A 81 -14.98 -9.02 -7.80
CA SER A 81 -15.39 -10.20 -8.57
C SER A 81 -14.34 -10.57 -9.62
N SER A 82 -13.84 -11.80 -9.56
CA SER A 82 -12.89 -12.31 -10.55
C SER A 82 -13.58 -13.08 -11.69
N GLU A 83 -14.90 -12.91 -11.91
CA GLU A 83 -15.64 -13.55 -13.01
C GLU A 83 -15.08 -13.19 -14.40
N ASN A 84 -14.55 -11.96 -14.54
CA ASN A 84 -13.94 -11.48 -15.79
C ASN A 84 -12.45 -11.82 -15.92
N VAL A 85 -11.84 -12.45 -14.91
CA VAL A 85 -10.46 -12.95 -14.99
C VAL A 85 -10.46 -14.24 -15.80
N GLY A 86 -9.67 -14.27 -16.85
CA GLY A 86 -9.57 -15.38 -17.79
C GLY A 86 -8.91 -16.62 -17.18
N THR A 87 -9.06 -17.75 -17.88
CA THR A 87 -8.40 -18.99 -17.49
C THR A 87 -6.88 -18.83 -17.54
N ARG A 88 -6.21 -19.13 -16.43
CA ARG A 88 -4.75 -19.11 -16.36
C ARG A 88 -4.10 -20.21 -17.21
N CYS A 89 -2.90 -19.94 -17.72
CA CYS A 89 -2.03 -20.95 -18.31
C CYS A 89 -1.71 -22.06 -17.30
N GLN A 90 -1.66 -23.31 -17.74
CA GLN A 90 -1.44 -24.46 -16.85
C GLN A 90 -0.09 -25.12 -17.08
N THR A 91 0.50 -24.93 -18.27
CA THR A 91 1.66 -25.68 -18.73
C THR A 91 2.82 -24.73 -19.00
N ALA A 92 3.55 -24.35 -17.95
CA ALA A 92 4.80 -23.60 -18.04
C ALA A 92 5.99 -24.56 -18.19
N THR A 93 6.80 -24.41 -19.23
CA THR A 93 8.02 -25.21 -19.43
C THR A 93 9.27 -24.36 -19.30
N ILE A 94 10.32 -24.91 -18.71
CA ILE A 94 11.60 -24.22 -18.52
C ILE A 94 12.44 -24.36 -19.78
N SER A 95 12.79 -23.23 -20.40
CA SER A 95 13.64 -23.18 -21.60
C SER A 95 15.12 -23.01 -21.25
N SER A 96 15.43 -22.17 -20.27
CA SER A 96 16.81 -22.00 -19.79
C SER A 96 16.86 -21.49 -18.36
N ALA A 97 17.98 -21.76 -17.69
CA ALA A 97 18.36 -21.09 -16.46
C ALA A 97 19.82 -20.67 -16.56
N THR A 98 20.13 -19.47 -16.11
CA THR A 98 21.47 -18.89 -16.16
C THR A 98 21.75 -18.10 -14.89
N THR A 99 23.02 -17.97 -14.54
CA THR A 99 23.48 -16.98 -13.57
C THR A 99 23.98 -15.77 -14.34
N SER A 100 23.23 -14.67 -14.34
CA SER A 100 23.70 -13.41 -14.93
C SER A 100 24.86 -12.81 -14.12
N SER A 101 24.93 -13.14 -12.83
CA SER A 101 25.99 -12.76 -11.89
C SER A 101 25.97 -13.70 -10.67
N ALA A 102 26.96 -13.60 -9.77
CA ALA A 102 27.05 -14.47 -8.57
C ALA A 102 25.92 -14.24 -7.54
N ASP A 103 25.18 -13.16 -7.70
CA ASP A 103 24.10 -12.68 -6.85
C ASP A 103 22.72 -12.79 -7.53
N ARG A 104 22.61 -13.46 -8.69
CA ARG A 104 21.35 -13.59 -9.42
C ARG A 104 21.25 -14.87 -10.24
N VAL A 105 20.10 -15.53 -10.14
CA VAL A 105 19.69 -16.65 -11.00
C VAL A 105 18.47 -16.23 -11.81
N ASP A 106 18.57 -16.33 -13.13
CA ASP A 106 17.50 -16.05 -14.09
C ASP A 106 17.02 -17.36 -14.71
N ILE A 107 15.70 -17.53 -14.77
CA ILE A 107 15.03 -18.71 -15.30
C ILE A 107 14.03 -18.19 -16.34
N THR A 108 14.03 -18.78 -17.53
CA THR A 108 13.14 -18.37 -18.61
C THR A 108 12.42 -19.58 -19.18
N GLY A 109 11.24 -19.34 -19.74
CA GLY A 109 10.44 -20.39 -20.31
C GLY A 109 9.28 -19.90 -21.16
N VAL A 110 8.45 -20.85 -21.56
CA VAL A 110 7.30 -20.62 -22.42
C VAL A 110 6.06 -21.31 -21.86
N PHE A 111 4.89 -20.91 -22.35
CA PHE A 111 3.65 -21.62 -22.11
C PHE A 111 3.27 -22.50 -23.31
N CYS A 112 2.77 -23.71 -23.01
CA CYS A 112 2.42 -24.72 -24.00
C CYS A 112 0.91 -24.93 -24.17
N ASP A 113 0.09 -24.23 -23.37
CA ASP A 113 -1.37 -24.27 -23.52
C ASP A 113 -1.78 -23.54 -24.81
N ALA A 114 -2.80 -24.06 -25.50
CA ALA A 114 -3.27 -23.46 -26.76
C ALA A 114 -3.71 -22.00 -26.61
N SER A 115 -4.25 -21.61 -25.44
CA SER A 115 -4.75 -20.26 -25.15
C SER A 115 -3.64 -19.22 -24.93
N CYS A 116 -2.43 -19.65 -24.58
CA CYS A 116 -1.29 -18.77 -24.34
C CYS A 116 -0.02 -19.27 -25.03
N TYR A 117 -0.20 -20.00 -26.12
CA TYR A 117 0.89 -20.51 -26.92
C TYR A 117 1.74 -19.34 -27.46
N GLY A 118 3.05 -19.40 -27.24
CA GLY A 118 3.98 -18.36 -27.65
C GLY A 118 4.18 -17.22 -26.64
N TRP A 119 3.43 -17.21 -25.54
CA TRP A 119 3.78 -16.37 -24.39
C TRP A 119 5.07 -16.88 -23.75
N THR A 120 5.88 -15.95 -23.29
CA THR A 120 7.17 -16.22 -22.63
C THR A 120 7.13 -15.71 -21.21
N TRP A 121 7.85 -16.37 -20.32
CA TRP A 121 7.94 -15.97 -18.92
C TRP A 121 9.39 -15.95 -18.46
N THR A 122 9.64 -15.12 -17.45
CA THR A 122 10.91 -15.03 -16.74
C THR A 122 10.63 -15.08 -15.24
N LEU A 123 11.50 -15.76 -14.50
CA LEU A 123 11.55 -15.79 -13.05
C LEU A 123 13.01 -15.56 -12.63
N SER A 124 13.23 -14.65 -11.70
CA SER A 124 14.57 -14.41 -11.15
C SER A 124 14.55 -14.39 -9.63
N PHE A 125 15.65 -14.86 -9.05
CA PHE A 125 15.98 -14.71 -7.64
C PHE A 125 17.32 -13.99 -7.53
N ALA A 126 17.39 -12.96 -6.70
CA ALA A 126 18.61 -12.19 -6.48
C ALA A 126 18.84 -11.95 -4.98
N LEU A 127 20.11 -11.84 -4.58
CA LEU A 127 20.46 -11.38 -3.24
C LEU A 127 20.07 -9.91 -3.11
N ASP A 128 19.58 -9.52 -1.93
CA ASP A 128 19.32 -8.10 -1.65
C ASP A 128 20.65 -7.36 -1.42
N ALA A 129 21.01 -6.50 -2.37
CA ALA A 129 22.25 -5.74 -2.33
C ALA A 129 22.35 -4.77 -1.12
N SER A 130 21.22 -4.45 -0.49
CA SER A 130 21.18 -3.61 0.72
C SER A 130 21.43 -4.39 2.02
N TYR A 131 21.54 -5.72 1.96
CA TYR A 131 21.71 -6.56 3.13
C TYR A 131 23.19 -6.69 3.54
N ASP A 132 23.52 -6.24 4.75
CA ASP A 132 24.91 -6.15 5.24
C ASP A 132 25.63 -7.51 5.35
N ASN A 133 24.91 -8.60 5.61
CA ASN A 133 25.49 -9.93 5.78
C ASN A 133 25.06 -10.90 4.68
N VAL A 134 25.77 -10.84 3.55
CA VAL A 134 25.53 -11.70 2.36
C VAL A 134 25.71 -13.20 2.59
N SER A 135 26.17 -13.64 3.77
CA SER A 135 26.31 -15.05 4.13
C SER A 135 25.22 -15.56 5.08
N ASP A 136 24.26 -14.71 5.45
CA ASP A 136 23.18 -15.05 6.36
C ASP A 136 22.10 -15.88 5.65
N ASP A 137 21.81 -17.08 6.18
CA ASP A 137 20.75 -17.97 5.74
C ASP A 137 19.34 -17.37 5.83
N SER A 138 19.18 -16.27 6.58
CA SER A 138 17.92 -15.54 6.75
C SER A 138 17.83 -14.26 5.92
N GLN A 139 18.82 -13.95 5.06
CA GLN A 139 18.77 -12.73 4.26
C GLN A 139 17.58 -12.74 3.28
N PRO A 140 17.00 -11.57 2.96
CA PRO A 140 15.97 -11.46 1.93
C PRO A 140 16.49 -11.90 0.56
N LEU A 141 15.63 -12.58 -0.20
CA LEU A 141 15.77 -12.78 -1.64
C LEU A 141 14.79 -11.86 -2.36
N ALA A 142 15.30 -11.03 -3.26
CA ALA A 142 14.46 -10.33 -4.22
C ALA A 142 14.01 -11.32 -5.30
N PHE A 143 12.74 -11.30 -5.66
CA PHE A 143 12.20 -12.11 -6.75
C PHE A 143 11.50 -11.22 -7.79
N ASN A 144 11.51 -11.66 -9.04
CA ASN A 144 10.72 -11.05 -10.11
C ASN A 144 10.24 -12.13 -11.07
N ALA A 145 8.92 -12.25 -11.22
CA ALA A 145 8.24 -13.04 -12.23
C ALA A 145 7.59 -12.10 -13.24
N SER A 146 7.89 -12.26 -14.53
CA SER A 146 7.31 -11.44 -15.60
C SER A 146 6.85 -12.32 -16.75
N VAL A 147 5.73 -11.96 -17.37
CA VAL A 147 5.18 -12.66 -18.53
C VAL A 147 4.97 -11.68 -19.68
N ALA A 148 5.49 -12.05 -20.85
CA ALA A 148 5.28 -11.33 -22.09
C ALA A 148 4.37 -12.13 -23.02
N GLY A 149 3.22 -11.53 -23.33
CA GLY A 149 2.19 -12.12 -24.19
C GLY A 149 1.07 -11.11 -24.47
N ASP A 150 0.34 -11.32 -25.56
CA ASP A 150 -0.76 -10.44 -25.94
C ASP A 150 -1.91 -10.52 -24.93
N GLY A 151 -2.31 -9.37 -24.37
CA GLY A 151 -3.44 -9.27 -23.45
C GLY A 151 -3.20 -9.85 -22.06
N VAL A 152 -1.94 -10.11 -21.68
CA VAL A 152 -1.60 -10.52 -20.31
C VAL A 152 -1.96 -9.39 -19.34
N ASP A 153 -2.85 -9.69 -18.40
CA ASP A 153 -3.33 -8.76 -17.38
C ASP A 153 -2.97 -9.22 -15.96
N ASN A 154 -2.70 -10.52 -15.77
CA ASN A 154 -2.34 -11.10 -14.48
C ASN A 154 -1.09 -11.98 -14.58
N VAL A 155 -0.23 -11.92 -13.58
CA VAL A 155 0.84 -12.89 -13.32
C VAL A 155 0.54 -13.64 -12.01
N TYR A 156 0.79 -14.94 -12.04
CA TYR A 156 0.63 -15.82 -10.90
C TYR A 156 1.96 -16.41 -10.47
N MET A 157 2.17 -16.52 -9.16
CA MET A 157 3.28 -17.28 -8.58
C MET A 157 2.73 -18.28 -7.58
N ALA A 158 2.99 -19.57 -7.81
CA ALA A 158 2.49 -20.66 -6.98
C ALA A 158 3.63 -21.45 -6.31
N TYR A 159 3.46 -21.80 -5.04
CA TYR A 159 4.48 -22.48 -4.25
C TYR A 159 3.92 -23.43 -3.20
N GLU A 160 4.74 -24.38 -2.78
CA GLU A 160 4.34 -25.44 -1.86
C GLU A 160 4.47 -25.04 -0.38
N SER A 161 3.44 -25.40 0.38
CA SER A 161 3.30 -25.21 1.82
C SER A 161 2.68 -26.44 2.50
N PRO A 162 3.29 -26.97 3.59
CA PRO A 162 2.71 -28.02 4.42
C PRO A 162 1.32 -27.63 4.96
N LYS A 163 0.44 -28.61 5.20
CA LYS A 163 -0.96 -28.38 5.63
C LYS A 163 -1.13 -27.65 6.97
N ASP A 164 -0.13 -27.76 7.83
CA ASP A 164 -0.10 -27.20 9.18
C ASP A 164 0.60 -25.83 9.26
N GLU A 165 1.11 -25.31 8.13
CA GLU A 165 1.61 -23.95 8.07
C GLU A 165 0.46 -22.95 8.23
N ALA A 166 0.60 -22.05 9.21
CA ALA A 166 -0.32 -20.97 9.52
C ALA A 166 0.21 -19.64 8.96
N PHE A 167 -0.68 -18.75 8.56
CA PHE A 167 -0.35 -17.50 7.86
C PHE A 167 -0.94 -16.28 8.56
N PHE A 168 -0.16 -15.21 8.62
CA PHE A 168 -0.49 -13.97 9.31
C PHE A 168 -0.05 -12.76 8.50
N GLY A 169 -0.80 -11.65 8.59
CA GLY A 169 -0.50 -10.41 7.89
C GLY A 169 -1.53 -10.14 6.80
N LEU A 170 -1.04 -9.83 5.60
CA LEU A 170 -1.80 -9.20 4.52
C LEU A 170 -2.47 -7.88 4.96
N GLY A 171 -1.76 -7.17 5.85
CA GLY A 171 -2.23 -5.97 6.55
C GLY A 171 -3.08 -6.29 7.79
N GLU A 172 -4.07 -5.45 8.12
CA GLU A 172 -4.94 -5.67 9.28
C GLU A 172 -6.13 -6.55 8.89
N GLN A 173 -6.08 -7.80 9.33
CA GLN A 173 -7.19 -8.75 9.18
C GLN A 173 -7.94 -8.81 10.49
N THR A 174 -9.26 -8.61 10.46
CA THR A 174 -10.07 -8.59 11.67
C THR A 174 -10.98 -9.80 11.73
N GLY A 175 -11.01 -10.47 12.89
CA GLY A 175 -11.79 -11.69 13.05
C GLY A 175 -11.15 -12.93 12.44
N ILE A 176 -10.06 -12.81 11.67
CA ILE A 176 -9.32 -13.95 11.11
C ILE A 176 -7.91 -14.00 11.73
N GLY A 177 -7.67 -15.01 12.58
CA GLY A 177 -6.36 -15.21 13.20
C GLY A 177 -5.36 -15.93 12.31
N ASN A 178 -5.76 -17.03 11.67
CA ASN A 178 -4.94 -17.79 10.73
C ASN A 178 -5.56 -17.71 9.33
N LEU A 179 -4.79 -17.22 8.36
CA LEU A 179 -5.24 -17.01 6.99
C LEU A 179 -5.17 -18.26 6.11
N ARG A 180 -4.68 -19.40 6.63
CA ARG A 180 -4.71 -20.69 5.91
C ARG A 180 -6.13 -21.01 5.43
N GLY A 181 -6.24 -21.39 4.16
CA GLY A 181 -7.48 -21.79 3.48
C GLY A 181 -8.32 -20.62 2.96
N TRP A 182 -7.88 -19.38 3.17
CA TRP A 182 -8.58 -18.19 2.67
C TRP A 182 -8.00 -17.70 1.34
N ARG A 183 -8.87 -17.14 0.50
CA ARG A 183 -8.48 -16.28 -0.62
C ARG A 183 -8.60 -14.83 -0.14
N VAL A 184 -7.48 -14.17 0.10
CA VAL A 184 -7.45 -12.85 0.75
C VAL A 184 -7.09 -11.78 -0.28
N PRO A 185 -8.00 -10.84 -0.59
CA PRO A 185 -7.69 -9.74 -1.49
C PRO A 185 -6.82 -8.70 -0.78
N VAL A 186 -5.78 -8.24 -1.47
CA VAL A 186 -4.97 -7.08 -1.08
C VAL A 186 -5.60 -5.86 -1.75
N TRP A 187 -6.59 -5.29 -1.07
CA TRP A 187 -7.32 -4.11 -1.53
C TRP A 187 -7.87 -3.31 -0.35
N THR A 188 -7.47 -2.04 -0.23
CA THR A 188 -8.01 -1.14 0.79
C THR A 188 -9.45 -0.73 0.45
N ARG A 189 -10.32 -0.78 1.45
CA ARG A 189 -11.74 -0.41 1.35
C ARG A 189 -12.33 -0.18 2.74
N GLU A 190 -13.54 0.36 2.79
CA GLU A 190 -14.30 0.41 4.04
C GLU A 190 -14.30 -0.97 4.73
N GLY A 191 -14.07 -0.98 6.04
CA GLY A 191 -13.90 -2.21 6.82
C GLY A 191 -15.18 -3.04 6.90
N GLY A 192 -16.34 -2.46 6.59
CA GLY A 192 -17.66 -3.07 6.72
C GLY A 192 -18.26 -2.88 8.12
N VAL A 193 -19.58 -2.73 8.19
CA VAL A 193 -20.32 -2.66 9.46
C VAL A 193 -20.92 -4.04 9.76
N GLY A 194 -20.42 -4.70 10.80
CA GLY A 194 -20.73 -6.10 11.11
C GLY A 194 -19.64 -7.05 10.62
N ARG A 195 -19.13 -6.87 9.39
CA ARG A 195 -17.92 -7.56 8.88
C ARG A 195 -18.04 -9.09 8.85
N GLY A 196 -19.24 -9.57 8.52
CA GLY A 196 -19.55 -10.99 8.55
C GLY A 196 -20.37 -11.43 9.75
N GLU A 197 -20.47 -10.60 10.80
CA GLU A 197 -21.30 -10.87 11.98
C GLU A 197 -22.79 -10.62 11.70
N GLU A 198 -23.63 -11.56 12.11
CA GLU A 198 -25.07 -11.55 11.87
C GLU A 198 -25.89 -11.08 13.08
N PRO A 199 -27.06 -10.46 12.89
CA PRO A 199 -27.77 -10.24 11.61
C PRO A 199 -27.38 -8.95 10.87
N VAL A 200 -26.42 -8.17 11.40
CA VAL A 200 -26.11 -6.82 10.92
C VAL A 200 -25.56 -6.85 9.49
N THR A 201 -24.67 -7.80 9.19
CA THR A 201 -24.03 -7.90 7.88
C THR A 201 -25.03 -8.25 6.78
N THR A 202 -25.87 -9.29 6.96
CA THR A 202 -26.92 -9.61 5.99
C THR A 202 -27.87 -8.44 5.78
N TYR A 203 -28.28 -7.76 6.86
CA TYR A 203 -29.18 -6.63 6.76
C TYR A 203 -28.61 -5.51 5.88
N LEU A 204 -27.36 -5.09 6.13
CA LEU A 204 -26.73 -4.00 5.38
C LEU A 204 -26.34 -4.38 3.95
N ASN A 205 -25.93 -5.63 3.72
CA ASN A 205 -25.61 -6.11 2.36
C ASN A 205 -26.87 -6.33 1.51
N SER A 206 -28.03 -6.60 2.12
CA SER A 206 -29.30 -6.81 1.39
C SER A 206 -29.93 -5.53 0.84
N ASN A 207 -29.59 -4.36 1.38
CA ASN A 207 -30.24 -3.11 1.02
C ASN A 207 -29.26 -1.93 0.94
N ALA A 208 -28.77 -1.69 -0.28
CA ALA A 208 -27.84 -0.60 -0.59
C ALA A 208 -28.38 0.82 -0.25
N SER A 209 -29.69 1.00 -0.11
CA SER A 209 -30.28 2.32 0.21
C SER A 209 -29.99 2.79 1.64
N ILE A 210 -29.53 1.91 2.53
CA ILE A 210 -29.29 2.24 3.94
C ILE A 210 -27.93 2.92 4.12
N SER A 211 -26.87 2.35 3.55
CA SER A 211 -25.50 2.83 3.77
C SER A 211 -24.56 2.61 2.58
N GLY A 212 -25.10 2.36 1.40
CA GLY A 212 -24.34 2.00 0.20
C GLY A 212 -24.32 0.50 -0.05
N ALA A 213 -24.03 0.12 -1.30
CA ALA A 213 -23.91 -1.29 -1.66
C ALA A 213 -22.74 -1.92 -0.90
N PHE A 214 -22.97 -3.11 -0.34
CA PHE A 214 -21.96 -3.88 0.40
C PHE A 214 -21.40 -3.19 1.65
N ALA A 215 -22.19 -2.30 2.29
CA ALA A 215 -21.78 -1.59 3.51
C ALA A 215 -21.61 -2.49 4.75
N GLY A 216 -22.19 -3.69 4.75
CA GLY A 216 -21.94 -4.70 5.78
C GLY A 216 -20.55 -5.32 5.67
N GLY A 217 -19.98 -5.32 4.46
CA GLY A 217 -18.72 -5.95 4.11
C GLY A 217 -18.74 -7.47 4.29
N SER A 218 -17.57 -8.03 4.59
CA SER A 218 -17.36 -9.44 4.91
C SER A 218 -16.22 -9.59 5.92
N LEU A 219 -15.82 -10.81 6.27
CA LEU A 219 -14.62 -11.02 7.12
C LEU A 219 -13.32 -10.58 6.43
N LEU A 220 -13.35 -10.36 5.11
CA LEU A 220 -12.18 -9.98 4.29
C LEU A 220 -12.12 -8.47 3.98
N THR A 221 -13.09 -7.67 4.42
CA THR A 221 -13.05 -6.22 4.23
C THR A 221 -12.12 -5.57 5.24
N THR A 222 -11.21 -4.71 4.77
CA THR A 222 -10.22 -4.03 5.62
C THR A 222 -9.78 -2.70 5.01
N TYR A 223 -9.49 -1.73 5.88
CA TYR A 223 -8.90 -0.44 5.51
C TYR A 223 -7.43 -0.59 5.12
N THR A 224 -6.75 -1.66 5.54
CA THR A 224 -5.30 -1.82 5.34
C THR A 224 -4.99 -3.13 4.64
N GLY A 225 -5.35 -3.25 3.37
CA GLY A 225 -4.88 -4.35 2.52
C GLY A 225 -3.42 -4.11 2.11
N ILE A 226 -2.48 -4.89 2.64
CA ILE A 226 -1.04 -4.72 2.36
C ILE A 226 -0.46 -6.06 1.89
N GLY A 227 0.29 -6.09 0.80
CA GLY A 227 0.89 -7.30 0.23
C GLY A 227 2.10 -7.84 1.01
N SER A 228 2.00 -8.01 2.33
CA SER A 228 3.08 -8.54 3.16
C SER A 228 2.56 -9.61 4.13
N LEU A 229 3.29 -10.70 4.33
CA LEU A 229 2.83 -11.84 5.11
C LEU A 229 4.00 -12.54 5.81
N THR A 230 3.68 -13.17 6.94
CA THR A 230 4.57 -14.09 7.68
C THR A 230 3.86 -15.42 7.93
N SER A 231 4.61 -16.49 8.20
CA SER A 231 4.06 -17.80 8.51
C SER A 231 4.65 -18.43 9.77
N SER A 232 3.98 -19.46 10.29
CA SER A 232 4.45 -20.25 11.45
C SER A 232 5.78 -20.97 11.21
N LEU A 233 6.20 -21.15 9.94
CA LEU A 233 7.49 -21.72 9.58
C LEU A 233 8.60 -20.65 9.44
N GLY A 234 8.30 -19.40 9.79
CA GLY A 234 9.21 -18.27 9.66
C GLY A 234 9.45 -17.83 8.22
N ARG A 235 8.58 -18.24 7.29
CA ARG A 235 8.58 -17.71 5.92
C ARG A 235 7.92 -16.33 5.93
N TRP A 236 8.33 -15.48 5.01
CA TRP A 236 7.72 -14.18 4.82
C TRP A 236 7.87 -13.70 3.38
N PHE A 237 6.99 -12.80 2.97
CA PHE A 237 7.15 -12.04 1.73
C PHE A 237 6.63 -10.61 1.87
N VAL A 238 7.11 -9.76 0.98
CA VAL A 238 6.61 -8.40 0.71
C VAL A 238 6.50 -8.26 -0.80
N LEU A 239 5.30 -7.99 -1.30
CA LEU A 239 5.06 -7.69 -2.71
C LEU A 239 5.49 -6.24 -3.01
N GLY A 240 6.16 -6.05 -4.14
CA GLY A 240 6.43 -4.73 -4.70
C GLY A 240 5.21 -4.17 -5.43
N GLY A 241 5.09 -2.84 -5.41
CA GLY A 241 4.03 -2.11 -6.10
C GLY A 241 2.66 -2.17 -5.41
N THR A 242 1.66 -1.58 -6.07
CA THR A 242 0.35 -1.27 -5.48
C THR A 242 -0.85 -1.80 -6.28
N LYS A 243 -0.61 -2.71 -7.24
CA LYS A 243 -1.69 -3.33 -7.99
C LYS A 243 -2.48 -4.30 -7.13
N TYR A 244 -3.71 -4.59 -7.55
CA TYR A 244 -4.54 -5.57 -6.89
C TYR A 244 -3.82 -6.93 -6.85
N ALA A 245 -3.86 -7.57 -5.69
CA ALA A 245 -3.40 -8.94 -5.52
C ALA A 245 -4.49 -9.77 -4.87
N LEU A 246 -4.57 -11.05 -5.25
CA LEU A 246 -5.35 -12.05 -4.52
C LEU A 246 -4.38 -13.13 -4.05
N VAL A 247 -4.26 -13.28 -2.74
CA VAL A 247 -3.40 -14.28 -2.12
C VAL A 247 -4.27 -15.46 -1.71
N ASP A 248 -4.17 -16.54 -2.48
CA ASP A 248 -4.83 -17.81 -2.19
C ASP A 248 -3.93 -18.64 -1.28
N LEU A 249 -4.27 -18.69 0.00
CA LEU A 249 -3.51 -19.40 1.02
C LEU A 249 -3.99 -20.84 1.17
N ALA A 250 -4.07 -21.55 0.04
CA ALA A 250 -4.48 -22.94 -0.10
C ALA A 250 -5.98 -23.20 0.12
N SER A 251 -6.83 -22.31 -0.41
CA SER A 251 -8.23 -22.62 -0.67
C SER A 251 -8.33 -23.74 -1.72
N ASN A 252 -9.32 -24.60 -1.59
CA ASN A 252 -9.67 -25.60 -2.60
C ASN A 252 -10.67 -25.07 -3.64
N ALA A 253 -11.02 -23.78 -3.55
CA ALA A 253 -12.00 -23.16 -4.42
C ALA A 253 -11.53 -23.15 -5.88
N THR A 254 -12.38 -23.67 -6.76
CA THR A 254 -12.16 -23.66 -8.22
C THR A 254 -13.02 -22.61 -8.92
N SER A 255 -13.89 -21.92 -8.19
CA SER A 255 -14.75 -20.84 -8.70
C SER A 255 -14.01 -19.50 -8.71
N ALA A 256 -14.54 -18.53 -9.45
CA ALA A 256 -14.12 -17.14 -9.35
C ALA A 256 -14.19 -16.65 -7.89
N PHE A 257 -13.31 -15.73 -7.53
CA PHE A 257 -13.36 -15.06 -6.23
C PHE A 257 -14.48 -14.02 -6.25
N GLU A 258 -15.38 -14.09 -5.27
CA GLU A 258 -16.58 -13.25 -5.18
C GLU A 258 -16.75 -12.71 -3.76
N ASP A 259 -16.26 -11.50 -3.53
CA ASP A 259 -16.49 -10.75 -2.30
C ASP A 259 -17.39 -9.55 -2.58
N THR A 260 -18.66 -9.90 -2.75
CA THR A 260 -19.74 -9.02 -3.17
C THR A 260 -20.94 -9.20 -2.23
N ALA A 261 -21.91 -8.28 -2.25
CA ALA A 261 -23.10 -8.42 -1.41
C ALA A 261 -23.89 -9.69 -1.75
N ALA A 262 -24.03 -9.99 -3.05
CA ALA A 262 -24.66 -11.21 -3.52
C ALA A 262 -23.84 -12.45 -3.17
N GLY A 263 -22.51 -12.41 -3.34
CA GLY A 263 -21.61 -13.51 -3.01
C GLY A 263 -21.61 -13.83 -1.52
N TYR A 264 -21.60 -12.81 -0.66
CA TYR A 264 -21.74 -12.98 0.79
C TYR A 264 -23.05 -13.67 1.15
N LEU A 265 -24.19 -13.19 0.64
CA LEU A 265 -25.52 -13.78 0.91
C LEU A 265 -25.66 -15.21 0.33
N ALA A 266 -24.92 -15.53 -0.72
CA ALA A 266 -24.83 -16.89 -1.28
C ALA A 266 -23.93 -17.83 -0.47
N GLY A 267 -23.20 -17.32 0.53
CA GLY A 267 -22.26 -18.10 1.32
C GLY A 267 -20.92 -18.34 0.62
N ASN A 268 -20.55 -17.52 -0.37
CA ASN A 268 -19.28 -17.66 -1.09
C ASN A 268 -18.06 -17.29 -0.21
N ILE A 269 -18.27 -16.46 0.81
CA ILE A 269 -17.26 -16.12 1.82
C ILE A 269 -17.73 -16.72 3.15
N THR A 270 -17.23 -17.90 3.51
CA THR A 270 -17.54 -18.55 4.78
C THR A 270 -16.28 -18.86 5.56
N GLU A 271 -16.34 -18.63 6.87
CA GLU A 271 -15.41 -19.26 7.81
C GLU A 271 -15.57 -20.77 7.62
N ARG A 272 -14.54 -21.46 7.10
CA ARG A 272 -14.33 -22.94 7.02
C ARG A 272 -13.85 -23.49 5.67
N ASP A 273 -13.53 -22.69 4.66
CA ASP A 273 -12.81 -23.20 3.47
C ASP A 273 -11.50 -23.95 3.86
N TYR A 274 -10.95 -23.67 5.05
CA TYR A 274 -9.78 -24.35 5.61
C TYR A 274 -10.03 -25.72 6.29
N VAL A 275 -11.27 -26.06 6.68
CA VAL A 275 -11.53 -27.17 7.64
C VAL A 275 -11.54 -28.56 6.99
N THR A 276 -11.70 -28.68 5.68
CA THR A 276 -11.59 -29.96 4.99
C THR A 276 -11.12 -29.76 3.55
N GLY A 277 -9.83 -30.01 3.27
CA GLY A 277 -9.32 -30.11 1.91
C GLY A 277 -8.36 -29.01 1.45
N SER A 278 -7.79 -28.20 2.35
CA SER A 278 -6.78 -27.21 1.95
C SER A 278 -5.64 -27.90 1.19
N THR A 279 -5.33 -27.40 0.01
CA THR A 279 -4.22 -27.91 -0.81
C THR A 279 -2.89 -27.62 -0.10
N THR A 280 -1.79 -28.15 -0.63
CA THR A 280 -0.44 -27.72 -0.22
C THR A 280 0.07 -26.57 -1.08
N THR A 281 -0.78 -25.97 -1.89
CA THR A 281 -0.38 -24.97 -2.88
C THR A 281 -0.93 -23.62 -2.48
N LEU A 282 -0.02 -22.66 -2.36
CA LEU A 282 -0.34 -21.24 -2.20
C LEU A 282 -0.13 -20.56 -3.55
N GLU A 283 -0.94 -19.56 -3.85
CA GLU A 283 -0.87 -18.84 -5.11
C GLU A 283 -1.07 -17.34 -4.87
N ILE A 284 -0.27 -16.52 -5.54
CA ILE A 284 -0.43 -15.07 -5.56
C ILE A 284 -0.81 -14.72 -6.99
N MET A 285 -2.01 -14.20 -7.19
CA MET A 285 -2.40 -13.50 -8.42
C MET A 285 -2.10 -12.01 -8.25
N TYR A 286 -1.49 -11.38 -9.25
CA TYR A 286 -1.19 -9.95 -9.24
C TYR A 286 -1.56 -9.32 -10.60
N GLU A 287 -2.36 -8.24 -10.57
CA GLU A 287 -2.89 -7.55 -11.76
C GLU A 287 -1.83 -6.65 -12.44
N SER A 288 -0.90 -7.31 -13.13
CA SER A 288 0.20 -6.72 -13.88
C SER A 288 0.80 -7.78 -14.80
N THR A 289 1.63 -7.35 -15.75
CA THR A 289 2.50 -8.24 -16.55
C THR A 289 3.75 -8.71 -15.80
N SER A 290 3.98 -8.17 -14.59
CA SER A 290 5.09 -8.55 -13.72
C SER A 290 4.69 -8.46 -12.24
N LEU A 291 5.20 -9.41 -11.47
CA LEU A 291 5.07 -9.54 -10.03
C LEU A 291 6.48 -9.62 -9.44
N SER A 292 6.82 -8.73 -8.51
CA SER A 292 8.13 -8.72 -7.86
C SER A 292 8.00 -8.43 -6.38
N GLY A 293 9.07 -8.63 -5.63
CA GLY A 293 9.09 -8.36 -4.20
C GLY A 293 10.27 -9.00 -3.50
N TRP A 294 10.14 -9.17 -2.19
CA TRP A 294 11.09 -9.85 -1.33
C TRP A 294 10.43 -11.07 -0.70
N LEU A 295 11.21 -12.13 -0.52
CA LEU A 295 10.82 -13.28 0.27
C LEU A 295 11.99 -13.80 1.09
N GLY A 296 11.70 -14.56 2.14
CA GLY A 296 12.74 -15.15 2.96
C GLY A 296 12.22 -16.17 3.95
N ARG A 297 13.15 -16.78 4.68
CA ARG A 297 12.86 -17.73 5.76
C ARG A 297 13.83 -17.53 6.91
N ALA A 298 13.30 -17.40 8.13
CA ALA A 298 14.12 -17.38 9.33
C ALA A 298 14.82 -18.73 9.54
N ALA A 299 16.14 -18.72 9.68
CA ALA A 299 16.97 -19.92 9.85
C ALA A 299 17.36 -20.19 11.32
N LYS A 300 17.24 -19.19 12.20
CA LYS A 300 17.62 -19.26 13.62
C LYS A 300 16.59 -18.54 14.47
N GLY A 301 16.57 -18.82 15.77
CA GLY A 301 15.71 -18.11 16.72
C GLY A 301 14.23 -18.50 16.63
N ASN A 302 13.36 -17.59 17.08
CA ASN A 302 11.91 -17.79 17.00
C ASN A 302 11.44 -17.47 15.57
N PRO A 303 10.80 -18.41 14.85
CA PRO A 303 10.49 -18.23 13.43
C PRO A 303 9.65 -16.98 13.12
N LEU A 304 8.61 -16.71 13.90
CA LEU A 304 7.73 -15.56 13.69
C LEU A 304 8.44 -14.24 14.01
N LEU A 305 9.13 -14.17 15.15
CA LEU A 305 9.86 -12.96 15.54
C LEU A 305 10.91 -12.58 14.51
N GLU A 306 11.70 -13.55 14.04
CA GLU A 306 12.75 -13.29 13.06
C GLU A 306 12.19 -12.99 11.66
N ALA A 307 11.09 -13.64 11.26
CA ALA A 307 10.39 -13.29 10.02
C ALA A 307 9.84 -11.85 10.06
N THR A 308 9.22 -11.44 11.16
CA THR A 308 8.76 -10.05 11.35
C THR A 308 9.93 -9.06 11.40
N ASN A 309 11.03 -9.43 12.06
CA ASN A 309 12.26 -8.65 12.11
C ASN A 309 12.82 -8.40 10.70
N ALA A 310 12.85 -9.43 9.85
CA ALA A 310 13.31 -9.34 8.46
C ALA A 310 12.33 -8.55 7.58
N LEU A 311 11.03 -8.84 7.65
CA LEU A 311 9.99 -8.10 6.94
C LEU A 311 10.06 -6.60 7.24
N THR A 312 10.20 -6.21 8.52
CA THR A 312 10.28 -4.80 8.92
C THR A 312 11.61 -4.11 8.56
N LYS A 313 12.65 -4.85 8.15
CA LYS A 313 13.82 -4.22 7.52
C LYS A 313 13.49 -3.74 6.10
N VAL A 314 12.61 -4.47 5.39
CA VAL A 314 12.14 -4.10 4.05
C VAL A 314 11.08 -2.99 4.14
N THR A 315 10.10 -3.13 5.04
CA THR A 315 8.97 -2.20 5.12
C THR A 315 9.21 -0.99 6.03
N GLY A 316 10.28 -1.00 6.83
CA GLY A 316 10.56 -0.01 7.85
C GLY A 316 9.94 -0.31 9.21
N ARG A 317 10.42 0.41 10.24
CA ARG A 317 9.98 0.31 11.64
C ARG A 317 9.44 1.63 12.12
N GLN A 318 8.39 1.55 12.94
CA GLN A 318 7.80 2.73 13.57
C GLN A 318 8.79 3.32 14.59
N PRO A 319 8.80 4.66 14.75
CA PRO A 319 9.51 5.28 15.87
C PRO A 319 8.88 4.85 17.20
N LYS A 320 9.60 5.10 18.31
CA LYS A 320 9.02 4.95 19.64
C LYS A 320 7.84 5.92 19.79
N LEU A 321 6.82 5.49 20.52
CA LEU A 321 5.75 6.39 20.95
C LEU A 321 6.34 7.52 21.82
N PRO A 322 5.77 8.73 21.78
CA PRO A 322 6.17 9.80 22.69
C PRO A 322 5.92 9.41 24.15
N ASP A 323 6.86 9.74 25.05
CA ASP A 323 6.80 9.33 26.46
C ASP A 323 5.47 9.70 27.14
N TRP A 324 4.95 10.90 26.84
CA TRP A 324 3.69 11.39 27.42
C TRP A 324 2.47 10.52 27.12
N SER A 325 2.51 9.71 26.04
CA SER A 325 1.39 8.85 25.66
C SER A 325 1.18 7.68 26.64
N HIS A 326 2.17 7.41 27.49
CA HIS A 326 2.11 6.36 28.51
C HIS A 326 1.50 6.83 29.84
N ASP A 327 1.34 8.15 30.03
CA ASP A 327 1.00 8.74 31.34
C ASP A 327 -0.51 8.81 31.62
N GLY A 328 -1.37 8.45 30.66
CA GLY A 328 -2.82 8.49 30.83
C GLY A 328 -3.63 8.40 29.53
N ALA A 329 -4.92 8.70 29.64
CA ALA A 329 -5.87 8.60 28.54
C ALA A 329 -5.80 9.79 27.57
N ILE A 330 -6.12 9.51 26.30
CA ILE A 330 -6.47 10.52 25.30
C ILE A 330 -8.00 10.50 25.18
N LEU A 331 -8.67 11.57 25.59
CA LEU A 331 -10.13 11.65 25.50
C LEU A 331 -10.59 12.24 24.17
N GLY A 332 -11.35 11.48 23.39
CA GLY A 332 -12.07 11.98 22.22
C GLY A 332 -13.32 12.75 22.65
N ILE A 333 -13.34 14.07 22.42
CA ILE A 333 -14.42 14.96 22.86
C ILE A 333 -14.79 15.91 21.73
N GLN A 334 -16.08 16.24 21.63
CA GLN A 334 -16.62 17.25 20.75
C GLN A 334 -17.59 18.14 21.53
N GLY A 335 -17.81 19.37 21.06
CA GLY A 335 -18.77 20.29 21.67
C GLY A 335 -18.25 21.71 21.88
N GLY A 336 -17.02 22.01 21.45
CA GLY A 336 -16.42 23.34 21.57
C GLY A 336 -15.74 23.61 22.91
N GLN A 337 -15.12 24.77 22.99
CA GLN A 337 -14.11 25.16 23.98
C GLN A 337 -14.55 24.97 25.44
N ASP A 338 -15.64 25.66 25.84
CA ASP A 338 -16.09 25.69 27.24
C ASP A 338 -16.53 24.31 27.73
N PHE A 339 -17.21 23.55 26.85
CA PHE A 339 -17.65 22.20 27.18
C PHE A 339 -16.44 21.27 27.37
N VAL A 340 -15.49 21.30 26.43
CA VAL A 340 -14.29 20.47 26.51
C VAL A 340 -13.47 20.80 27.77
N GLU A 341 -13.29 22.08 28.09
CA GLU A 341 -12.54 22.49 29.29
C GLU A 341 -13.25 22.05 30.58
N GLY A 342 -14.58 22.12 30.63
CA GLY A 342 -15.36 21.56 31.74
C GLY A 342 -15.13 20.05 31.92
N VAL A 343 -15.14 19.28 30.82
CA VAL A 343 -14.86 17.82 30.88
C VAL A 343 -13.43 17.53 31.33
N ILE A 344 -12.46 18.37 30.94
CA ILE A 344 -11.08 18.26 31.44
C ILE A 344 -11.04 18.46 32.96
N GLN A 345 -11.70 19.50 33.48
CA GLN A 345 -11.76 19.76 34.92
C GLN A 345 -12.42 18.61 35.68
N ASP A 346 -13.59 18.14 35.21
CA ASP A 346 -14.30 17.00 35.81
C ASP A 346 -13.43 15.74 35.86
N ALA A 347 -12.69 15.46 34.78
CA ALA A 347 -11.78 14.33 34.70
C ALA A 347 -10.62 14.43 35.71
N LEU A 348 -10.03 15.62 35.84
CA LEU A 348 -8.93 15.87 36.78
C LEU A 348 -9.41 15.84 38.23
N ASP A 349 -10.58 16.41 38.52
CA ASP A 349 -11.22 16.34 39.84
C ASP A 349 -11.56 14.90 40.24
N ALA A 350 -11.85 14.05 39.25
CA ALA A 350 -12.02 12.61 39.43
C ALA A 350 -10.69 11.82 39.56
N ASN A 351 -9.54 12.51 39.56
CA ASN A 351 -8.19 11.92 39.54
C ASN A 351 -7.94 10.96 38.36
N MET A 352 -8.58 11.19 37.21
CA MET A 352 -8.30 10.42 36.00
C MET A 352 -6.94 10.83 35.42
N PRO A 353 -6.02 9.89 35.16
CA PRO A 353 -4.81 10.19 34.40
C PRO A 353 -5.17 10.62 32.98
N LEU A 354 -5.12 11.92 32.72
CA LEU A 354 -5.50 12.54 31.45
C LEU A 354 -4.28 13.23 30.84
N VAL A 355 -3.87 12.80 29.63
CA VAL A 355 -2.67 13.35 28.98
C VAL A 355 -3.00 14.21 27.76
N SER A 356 -4.16 13.99 27.13
CA SER A 356 -4.59 14.76 25.97
C SER A 356 -6.09 14.71 25.78
N VAL A 357 -6.63 15.73 25.12
CA VAL A 357 -7.92 15.67 24.43
C VAL A 357 -7.72 15.57 22.92
N TRP A 358 -8.56 14.81 22.24
CA TRP A 358 -8.62 14.72 20.79
C TRP A 358 -9.93 15.35 20.29
N LEU A 359 -9.79 16.42 19.51
CA LEU A 359 -10.87 17.31 19.10
C LEU A 359 -11.10 17.18 17.59
N GLN A 360 -11.87 16.17 17.19
CA GLN A 360 -12.13 15.98 15.75
C GLN A 360 -12.99 17.10 15.14
N ASP A 361 -13.81 17.77 15.95
CA ASP A 361 -14.63 18.91 15.55
C ASP A 361 -13.91 20.25 15.54
N TRP A 362 -12.57 20.28 15.67
CA TRP A 362 -11.80 21.51 15.66
C TRP A 362 -12.07 22.38 14.42
N SER A 363 -12.40 21.77 13.28
CA SER A 363 -12.75 22.45 12.03
C SER A 363 -14.25 22.79 11.86
N GLY A 364 -15.06 22.45 12.87
CA GLY A 364 -16.50 22.68 12.90
C GLY A 364 -17.32 21.43 12.59
N THR A 365 -18.61 21.48 12.93
CA THR A 365 -19.57 20.42 12.61
C THR A 365 -20.72 20.93 11.73
N ARG A 366 -21.34 20.01 10.99
CA ARG A 366 -22.62 20.18 10.31
C ARG A 366 -23.57 19.06 10.68
N LEU A 367 -24.85 19.40 10.78
CA LEU A 367 -25.89 18.43 11.01
C LEU A 367 -26.17 17.68 9.70
N GLN A 368 -26.06 16.37 9.74
CA GLN A 368 -26.59 15.49 8.72
C GLN A 368 -27.85 14.83 9.28
N THR A 369 -28.96 14.99 8.58
CA THR A 369 -30.16 14.19 8.87
C THR A 369 -29.83 12.75 8.50
N GLY A 370 -29.58 11.91 9.51
CA GLY A 370 -29.33 10.49 9.30
C GLY A 370 -30.60 9.74 8.91
N ALA A 371 -30.42 8.47 8.54
CA ALA A 371 -31.54 7.54 8.49
C ALA A 371 -32.19 7.41 9.89
N TYR A 372 -33.50 7.15 9.94
CA TYR A 372 -34.27 6.94 11.17
C TYR A 372 -34.43 8.16 12.11
N GLY A 373 -34.21 9.38 11.62
CA GLY A 373 -34.46 10.60 12.42
C GLY A 373 -33.41 10.89 13.47
N ILE A 374 -32.27 10.18 13.45
CA ILE A 374 -31.09 10.48 14.26
C ILE A 374 -30.25 11.49 13.48
N SER A 375 -30.13 12.70 14.01
CA SER A 375 -29.20 13.67 13.45
C SER A 375 -27.79 13.37 13.90
N LEU A 376 -26.85 13.29 12.95
CA LEU A 376 -25.44 13.06 13.22
C LEU A 376 -24.67 14.36 13.00
N HIS A 377 -23.78 14.70 13.92
CA HIS A 377 -22.81 15.77 13.72
C HIS A 377 -21.64 15.23 12.91
N ARG A 378 -21.46 15.74 11.70
CA ARG A 378 -20.36 15.39 10.79
C ARG A 378 -19.40 16.56 10.69
N LEU A 379 -18.13 16.27 10.41
CA LEU A 379 -17.08 17.29 10.37
C LEU A 379 -17.20 18.17 9.11
N TRP A 380 -16.84 19.45 9.24
CA TRP A 380 -16.49 20.27 8.09
C TRP A 380 -15.06 19.98 7.66
N TRP A 381 -14.88 19.43 6.46
CA TRP A 381 -13.57 19.14 5.89
C TRP A 381 -12.95 20.39 5.27
N ASN A 382 -12.58 21.34 6.14
CA ASN A 382 -11.85 22.55 5.82
C ASN A 382 -10.92 22.85 6.99
N TRP A 383 -9.65 22.51 6.83
CA TRP A 383 -8.70 22.32 7.93
C TRP A 383 -8.17 23.63 8.54
N GLU A 384 -9.06 24.40 9.14
CA GLU A 384 -8.77 25.56 9.98
C GLU A 384 -9.66 25.51 11.23
N PRO A 385 -9.24 26.10 12.36
CA PRO A 385 -10.07 26.15 13.56
C PRO A 385 -11.41 26.84 13.31
N ASP A 386 -12.50 26.24 13.76
CA ASP A 386 -13.82 26.87 13.77
C ASP A 386 -13.93 27.85 14.93
N THR A 387 -13.99 29.14 14.60
CA THR A 387 -13.99 30.23 15.60
C THR A 387 -15.31 30.36 16.36
N THR A 388 -16.36 29.63 15.97
CA THR A 388 -17.59 29.55 16.76
C THR A 388 -17.46 28.49 17.85
N LEU A 389 -16.91 27.31 17.54
CA LEU A 389 -16.68 26.26 18.53
C LEU A 389 -15.46 26.54 19.42
N TYR A 390 -14.39 27.10 18.84
CA TYR A 390 -13.11 27.33 19.49
C TYR A 390 -12.63 28.78 19.27
N PRO A 391 -13.30 29.77 19.90
CA PRO A 391 -13.12 31.20 19.59
C PRO A 391 -11.73 31.74 19.91
N THR A 392 -11.02 31.15 20.87
CA THR A 392 -9.66 31.56 21.27
C THR A 392 -8.66 30.43 21.07
N TRP A 393 -8.78 29.66 19.98
CA TRP A 393 -7.95 28.48 19.72
C TRP A 393 -6.44 28.73 19.90
N ALA A 394 -5.96 29.89 19.42
CA ALA A 394 -4.55 30.26 19.48
C ALA A 394 -4.03 30.40 20.93
N GLU A 395 -4.85 30.92 21.83
CA GLU A 395 -4.53 31.08 23.26
C GLU A 395 -4.91 29.85 24.09
N TRP A 396 -6.00 29.19 23.71
CA TRP A 396 -6.62 28.12 24.49
C TRP A 396 -5.83 26.81 24.43
N VAL A 397 -5.29 26.44 23.27
CA VAL A 397 -4.48 25.21 23.15
C VAL A 397 -3.23 25.26 24.05
N PRO A 398 -2.41 26.34 24.06
CA PRO A 398 -1.35 26.50 25.06
C PRO A 398 -1.84 26.56 26.51
N HIS A 399 -3.00 27.16 26.76
CA HIS A 399 -3.61 27.22 28.10
C HIS A 399 -3.92 25.82 28.65
N LEU A 400 -4.47 24.90 27.84
CA LEU A 400 -4.73 23.53 28.29
C LEU A 400 -3.47 22.83 28.79
N GLN A 401 -2.38 22.97 28.04
CA GLN A 401 -1.12 22.33 28.39
C GLN A 401 -0.48 22.98 29.63
N SER A 402 -0.50 24.31 29.73
CA SER A 402 0.16 25.04 30.82
C SER A 402 -0.62 25.02 32.14
N THR A 403 -1.95 25.00 32.08
CA THR A 403 -2.82 25.02 33.27
C THR A 403 -3.11 23.62 33.78
N TYR A 404 -3.40 22.68 32.88
CA TYR A 404 -3.88 21.35 33.25
C TYR A 404 -2.87 20.23 32.96
N GLY A 405 -1.77 20.51 32.26
CA GLY A 405 -0.86 19.47 31.77
C GLY A 405 -1.46 18.62 30.64
N VAL A 406 -2.58 19.04 30.07
CA VAL A 406 -3.35 18.29 29.06
C VAL A 406 -3.01 18.80 27.66
N ARG A 407 -2.59 17.90 26.77
CA ARG A 407 -2.28 18.21 25.37
C ARG A 407 -3.54 18.28 24.51
N THR A 408 -3.39 18.82 23.30
CA THR A 408 -4.44 18.82 22.28
C THR A 408 -4.02 18.03 21.06
N MET A 409 -4.92 17.19 20.55
CA MET A 409 -4.84 16.52 19.27
C MET A 409 -6.01 16.93 18.38
N SER A 410 -5.81 16.93 17.05
CA SER A 410 -6.83 17.35 16.07
C SER A 410 -7.17 16.25 15.06
N TYR A 411 -7.78 16.61 13.93
CA TYR A 411 -8.21 15.70 12.87
C TYR A 411 -7.95 16.30 11.49
N ILE A 412 -7.50 15.48 10.55
CA ILE A 412 -7.30 15.85 9.14
C ILE A 412 -7.66 14.69 8.22
N ASN A 413 -8.05 14.99 6.97
CA ASN A 413 -8.00 14.04 5.87
C ASN A 413 -7.61 14.71 4.54
N THR A 414 -7.48 13.92 3.48
CA THR A 414 -7.05 14.36 2.14
C THR A 414 -8.21 14.87 1.25
N PHE A 415 -9.40 15.03 1.82
CA PHE A 415 -10.55 15.63 1.18
C PHE A 415 -10.75 17.08 1.62
N LEU A 416 -11.37 17.87 0.74
CA LEU A 416 -11.81 19.22 1.05
C LEU A 416 -13.27 19.40 0.66
N ALA A 417 -14.07 19.92 1.58
CA ALA A 417 -15.48 20.23 1.35
C ALA A 417 -15.66 21.68 0.91
N ASN A 418 -16.64 21.92 0.05
CA ASN A 418 -17.06 23.28 -0.27
C ASN A 418 -17.74 23.92 0.96
N VAL A 419 -17.11 24.93 1.54
CA VAL A 419 -17.58 25.62 2.76
C VAL A 419 -18.44 26.86 2.51
N SER A 420 -18.84 27.14 1.26
CA SER A 420 -19.70 28.29 0.93
C SER A 420 -21.03 28.32 1.68
N THR A 421 -21.51 27.16 2.16
CA THR A 421 -22.73 27.01 2.94
C THR A 421 -22.48 26.81 4.45
N LYS A 422 -21.22 26.90 4.91
CA LYS A 422 -20.86 26.75 6.32
C LYS A 422 -21.39 27.95 7.12
N THR A 423 -22.44 27.70 7.93
CA THR A 423 -23.18 28.75 8.65
C THR A 423 -22.40 29.39 9.80
N THR A 424 -21.40 28.70 10.35
CA THR A 424 -20.49 29.23 11.38
C THR A 424 -19.37 30.11 10.79
N GLY A 425 -19.35 30.28 9.46
CA GLY A 425 -18.31 31.02 8.76
C GLY A 425 -17.03 30.21 8.52
N PHE A 426 -16.12 30.81 7.76
CA PHE A 426 -14.77 30.29 7.47
C PHE A 426 -13.85 31.47 7.16
N ASN A 427 -12.56 31.34 7.45
CA ASN A 427 -11.54 32.33 7.09
C ASN A 427 -11.00 32.06 5.68
N THR A 428 -10.73 30.79 5.37
CA THR A 428 -10.19 30.36 4.07
C THR A 428 -11.03 29.22 3.51
N SER A 429 -11.43 29.32 2.25
CA SER A 429 -12.00 28.19 1.51
C SER A 429 -10.88 27.43 0.80
N PHE A 430 -10.35 26.39 1.45
CA PHE A 430 -9.30 25.56 0.84
C PHE A 430 -9.81 24.81 -0.39
N TYR A 431 -11.09 24.45 -0.42
CA TYR A 431 -11.73 23.88 -1.60
C TYR A 431 -11.65 24.83 -2.81
N ALA A 432 -11.98 26.11 -2.63
CA ALA A 432 -11.97 27.07 -3.73
C ALA A 432 -10.55 27.28 -4.29
N ILE A 433 -9.54 27.35 -3.40
CA ILE A 433 -8.12 27.43 -3.79
C ILE A 433 -7.74 26.19 -4.59
N ALA A 434 -7.98 25.00 -4.04
CA ALA A 434 -7.66 23.73 -4.68
C ALA A 434 -8.35 23.56 -6.04
N ALA A 435 -9.62 23.94 -6.16
CA ALA A 435 -10.35 23.91 -7.43
C ALA A 435 -9.76 24.88 -8.45
N SER A 436 -9.46 26.13 -8.06
CA SER A 436 -8.93 27.14 -8.99
C SER A 436 -7.51 26.84 -9.49
N GLU A 437 -6.74 26.10 -8.70
CA GLU A 437 -5.35 25.74 -8.99
C GLU A 437 -5.21 24.30 -9.56
N GLY A 438 -6.33 23.62 -9.84
CA GLY A 438 -6.31 22.28 -10.46
C GLY A 438 -5.70 21.19 -9.56
N ARG A 439 -5.93 21.27 -8.24
CA ARG A 439 -5.32 20.37 -7.24
C ARG A 439 -6.14 19.13 -6.89
N PHE A 440 -7.34 19.00 -7.46
CA PHE A 440 -8.19 17.83 -7.24
C PHE A 440 -8.02 16.81 -8.37
N VAL A 441 -8.29 15.54 -8.04
CA VAL A 441 -8.46 14.49 -9.05
C VAL A 441 -9.60 14.89 -9.99
N ALA A 442 -9.36 14.81 -11.30
CA ALA A 442 -10.35 15.14 -12.31
C ALA A 442 -11.31 13.97 -12.58
N ASN A 443 -12.56 14.29 -12.90
CA ASN A 443 -13.55 13.32 -13.32
C ASN A 443 -13.34 12.91 -14.79
N ALA A 444 -12.60 11.82 -14.98
CA ALA A 444 -12.32 11.29 -16.31
C ALA A 444 -13.59 10.84 -17.07
N THR A 445 -14.66 10.44 -16.37
CA THR A 445 -15.92 10.01 -16.98
C THR A 445 -16.72 11.18 -17.54
N ALA A 446 -16.72 12.32 -16.85
CA ALA A 446 -17.37 13.53 -17.34
C ALA A 446 -16.62 14.15 -18.53
N GLY A 447 -15.30 13.96 -18.61
CA GLY A 447 -14.47 14.41 -19.73
C GLY A 447 -14.36 15.94 -19.86
N ASP A 448 -14.85 16.68 -18.86
CA ASP A 448 -14.93 18.14 -18.83
C ASP A 448 -13.90 18.77 -17.86
N GLY A 449 -13.06 17.94 -17.22
CA GLY A 449 -12.09 18.38 -16.23
C GLY A 449 -12.70 18.78 -14.89
N SER A 450 -13.98 18.47 -14.64
CA SER A 450 -14.63 18.72 -13.36
C SER A 450 -13.98 17.93 -12.22
N VAL A 451 -14.11 18.46 -11.00
CA VAL A 451 -13.58 17.82 -9.79
C VAL A 451 -14.26 16.47 -9.56
N TRP A 452 -13.48 15.42 -9.35
CA TRP A 452 -13.98 14.15 -8.83
C TRP A 452 -14.48 14.36 -7.40
N THR A 453 -15.80 14.31 -7.25
CA THR A 453 -16.47 14.56 -5.98
C THR A 453 -16.81 13.23 -5.33
N ILE A 454 -16.34 13.06 -4.09
CA ILE A 454 -16.68 11.93 -3.24
C ILE A 454 -17.84 12.36 -2.35
N THR A 455 -18.86 11.51 -2.29
CA THR A 455 -20.03 11.70 -1.44
C THR A 455 -19.95 10.71 -0.26
N SER A 456 -19.86 11.22 0.97
CA SER A 456 -19.93 10.41 2.21
C SER A 456 -21.31 10.56 2.86
N GLY A 457 -22.34 10.20 2.10
CA GLY A 457 -23.74 10.37 2.46
C GLY A 457 -24.34 11.75 2.12
N PRO A 458 -25.65 11.96 2.37
CA PRO A 458 -26.37 13.15 1.92
C PRO A 458 -25.73 14.45 2.45
N GLY A 459 -25.38 15.37 1.54
CA GLY A 459 -24.85 16.70 1.86
C GLY A 459 -23.36 16.75 2.25
N ILE A 460 -22.63 15.65 2.08
CA ILE A 460 -21.18 15.56 2.36
C ILE A 460 -20.46 15.28 1.05
N ASP A 461 -20.32 16.34 0.25
CA ASP A 461 -19.56 16.32 -1.00
C ASP A 461 -18.20 16.98 -0.79
N ALA A 462 -17.15 16.31 -1.25
CA ALA A 462 -15.78 16.79 -1.12
C ALA A 462 -14.92 16.40 -2.33
N GLY A 463 -13.98 17.27 -2.68
CA GLY A 463 -12.97 16.97 -3.69
C GLY A 463 -11.83 16.14 -3.08
N LEU A 464 -11.35 15.14 -3.81
CA LEU A 464 -10.15 14.38 -3.48
C LEU A 464 -8.91 15.09 -4.01
N LEU A 465 -7.98 15.46 -3.12
CA LEU A 465 -6.71 16.06 -3.51
C LEU A 465 -5.89 15.08 -4.37
N ASP A 466 -5.34 15.58 -5.47
CA ASP A 466 -4.44 14.81 -6.32
C ASP A 466 -3.03 14.81 -5.71
N LEU A 467 -2.76 13.83 -4.86
CA LEU A 467 -1.48 13.65 -4.21
C LEU A 467 -0.40 13.02 -5.13
N SER A 468 -0.76 12.62 -6.36
CA SER A 468 0.24 12.26 -7.37
C SER A 468 1.00 13.49 -7.90
N ASN A 469 0.44 14.68 -7.68
CA ASN A 469 1.04 15.96 -8.07
C ASN A 469 1.83 16.56 -6.90
N GLN A 470 3.15 16.67 -7.07
CA GLN A 470 4.05 17.23 -6.04
C GLN A 470 3.66 18.65 -5.61
N SER A 471 3.16 19.49 -6.53
CA SER A 471 2.73 20.84 -6.17
C SER A 471 1.53 20.85 -5.22
N THR A 472 0.63 19.87 -5.33
CA THR A 472 -0.50 19.66 -4.41
C THR A 472 -0.01 19.17 -3.06
N VAL A 473 0.94 18.23 -3.05
CA VAL A 473 1.58 17.74 -1.82
C VAL A 473 2.25 18.88 -1.07
N ASP A 474 3.02 19.72 -1.74
CA ASP A 474 3.74 20.85 -1.11
C ASP A 474 2.77 21.89 -0.56
N TRP A 475 1.72 22.22 -1.32
CA TRP A 475 0.66 23.12 -0.86
C TRP A 475 -0.07 22.57 0.36
N PHE A 476 -0.46 21.29 0.34
CA PHE A 476 -1.17 20.67 1.45
C PHE A 476 -0.27 20.56 2.69
N LYS A 477 1.01 20.22 2.54
CA LYS A 477 2.00 20.30 3.63
C LYS A 477 2.12 21.72 4.19
N GLY A 478 2.11 22.74 3.32
CA GLY A 478 2.12 24.15 3.73
C GLY A 478 0.87 24.53 4.53
N LEU A 479 -0.30 24.08 4.08
CA LEU A 479 -1.57 24.22 4.80
C LEU A 479 -1.46 23.59 6.18
N VAL A 480 -1.06 22.31 6.27
CA VAL A 480 -0.92 21.59 7.54
C VAL A 480 0.04 22.32 8.46
N LYS A 481 1.22 22.73 7.97
CA LYS A 481 2.18 23.47 8.80
C LYS A 481 1.60 24.76 9.36
N LYS A 482 0.85 25.51 8.55
CA LYS A 482 0.23 26.76 8.97
C LYS A 482 -0.90 26.55 9.97
N GLN A 483 -1.73 25.53 9.76
CA GLN A 483 -2.97 25.39 10.54
C GLN A 483 -2.75 24.57 11.82
N TYR A 484 -1.81 23.62 11.82
CA TYR A 484 -1.61 22.69 12.93
C TYR A 484 -0.44 23.07 13.83
N TYR A 485 0.64 23.63 13.27
CA TYR A 485 1.85 23.96 14.04
C TYR A 485 1.96 25.44 14.44
N THR A 486 0.92 26.24 14.23
CA THR A 486 0.83 27.60 14.79
C THR A 486 0.47 27.61 16.28
N VAL A 487 0.00 26.47 16.79
CA VAL A 487 -0.25 26.19 18.21
C VAL A 487 0.42 24.85 18.58
N PRO A 488 0.66 24.56 19.88
CA PRO A 488 1.34 23.33 20.31
C PRO A 488 0.43 22.09 20.27
N ILE A 489 -0.17 21.78 19.11
CA ILE A 489 -0.88 20.51 18.89
C ILE A 489 0.14 19.36 18.94
N SER A 490 -0.17 18.33 19.72
CA SER A 490 0.73 17.20 19.99
C SER A 490 0.46 15.96 19.13
N GLY A 491 -0.54 16.01 18.25
CA GLY A 491 -0.86 14.94 17.31
C GLY A 491 -2.17 15.17 16.58
N MET A 492 -2.50 14.30 15.64
CA MET A 492 -3.77 14.36 14.91
C MET A 492 -4.18 12.96 14.45
N MET A 493 -5.49 12.74 14.34
CA MET A 493 -6.00 11.65 13.52
C MET A 493 -5.81 12.04 12.05
N GLN A 494 -5.01 11.27 11.33
CA GLN A 494 -4.84 11.39 9.89
C GLN A 494 -5.76 10.35 9.27
N ASP A 495 -6.94 10.81 8.85
CA ASP A 495 -8.00 9.97 8.35
C ASP A 495 -8.00 10.00 6.81
N PHE A 496 -8.34 8.85 6.23
CA PHE A 496 -8.16 8.46 4.82
C PHE A 496 -6.67 8.56 4.32
N GLY A 497 -6.23 7.65 3.44
CA GLY A 497 -4.82 7.15 3.36
C GLY A 497 -3.67 7.96 2.69
N ASP A 498 -2.48 7.30 2.56
CA ASP A 498 -1.09 7.80 2.37
C ASP A 498 -0.39 7.54 0.98
N VAL A 499 0.81 8.12 0.71
CA VAL A 499 1.52 8.20 -0.62
C VAL A 499 3.08 8.02 -0.61
N GLU A 500 3.64 7.45 -1.70
CA GLU A 500 5.08 7.23 -2.05
C GLU A 500 5.74 8.37 -2.92
N VAL A 501 7.08 8.41 -3.08
CA VAL A 501 7.80 9.46 -3.85
C VAL A 501 8.46 8.93 -5.15
N TYR A 502 7.93 9.35 -6.30
CA TYR A 502 8.50 9.07 -7.63
C TYR A 502 9.49 10.17 -8.06
N LEU A 503 10.66 9.79 -8.59
CA LEU A 503 11.66 10.70 -9.15
C LEU A 503 11.54 10.73 -10.69
N PRO A 504 10.87 11.74 -11.28
CA PRO A 504 10.58 11.74 -12.71
C PRO A 504 11.82 12.04 -13.56
N PRO A 505 11.96 11.47 -14.77
CA PRO A 505 13.08 11.76 -15.66
C PRO A 505 12.86 13.06 -16.43
N LEU A 506 12.60 14.18 -15.75
CA LEU A 506 12.24 15.46 -16.38
C LEU A 506 13.31 16.54 -16.16
N GLN A 507 13.81 17.13 -17.25
CA GLN A 507 14.70 18.29 -17.25
C GLN A 507 14.03 19.46 -17.98
N VAL A 508 14.34 20.69 -17.60
CA VAL A 508 13.91 21.89 -18.32
C VAL A 508 14.99 22.30 -19.33
N ASP A 509 14.64 22.40 -20.61
CA ASP A 509 15.55 22.84 -21.65
C ASP A 509 15.80 24.36 -21.60
N SER A 510 16.68 24.85 -22.48
CA SER A 510 17.04 26.28 -22.56
C SER A 510 15.89 27.22 -22.92
N GLN A 511 14.71 26.68 -23.27
CA GLN A 511 13.51 27.40 -23.67
C GLN A 511 12.43 27.32 -22.57
N GLY A 512 12.69 26.62 -21.46
CA GLY A 512 11.75 26.47 -20.36
C GLY A 512 10.79 25.28 -20.51
N ALA A 513 11.00 24.39 -21.49
CA ALA A 513 10.14 23.23 -21.71
C ALA A 513 10.66 21.97 -21.00
N ALA A 514 9.74 21.18 -20.44
CA ALA A 514 10.08 19.92 -19.80
C ALA A 514 10.36 18.83 -20.87
N VAL A 515 11.55 18.26 -20.82
CA VAL A 515 12.04 17.20 -21.72
C VAL A 515 12.45 15.97 -20.91
N ASN A 516 12.12 14.79 -21.43
CA ASN A 516 12.53 13.54 -20.78
C ASN A 516 14.05 13.35 -20.90
N SER A 517 14.74 13.19 -19.77
CA SER A 517 16.18 13.00 -19.68
C SER A 517 16.53 12.13 -18.48
N THR A 518 17.39 11.14 -18.69
CA THR A 518 17.99 10.29 -17.65
C THR A 518 19.48 10.58 -17.46
N ALA A 519 19.98 11.65 -18.09
CA ALA A 519 21.39 12.01 -18.08
C ALA A 519 21.85 12.69 -16.76
N PHE A 520 20.99 12.70 -15.75
CA PHE A 520 21.22 13.31 -14.44
C PHE A 520 20.70 12.40 -13.33
N THR A 521 21.17 12.64 -12.12
CA THR A 521 20.70 11.97 -10.90
C THR A 521 19.94 12.95 -10.01
N TYR A 522 19.21 12.42 -9.05
CA TYR A 522 18.60 13.13 -7.96
C TYR A 522 19.40 12.85 -6.70
N LYS A 523 20.07 13.86 -6.17
CA LYS A 523 20.79 13.76 -4.91
C LYS A 523 19.83 14.05 -3.76
N HIS A 524 19.61 13.08 -2.89
CA HIS A 524 18.83 13.27 -1.68
C HIS A 524 19.53 14.30 -0.78
N LEU A 525 18.77 15.33 -0.38
CA LEU A 525 19.27 16.53 0.27
C LEU A 525 20.01 16.21 1.57
N TRP A 526 19.44 15.32 2.39
CA TRP A 526 19.93 15.02 3.74
C TRP A 526 21.03 13.97 3.76
N SER A 527 20.86 12.88 2.99
CA SER A 527 21.83 11.77 2.99
C SER A 527 22.95 11.95 1.98
N GLY A 528 22.78 12.84 1.00
CA GLY A 528 23.73 13.02 -0.10
C GLY A 528 23.78 11.85 -1.10
N VAL A 529 22.92 10.84 -0.95
CA VAL A 529 22.84 9.68 -1.85
C VAL A 529 22.21 10.10 -3.18
N GLU A 530 22.79 9.65 -4.28
CA GLU A 530 22.31 9.95 -5.63
C GLU A 530 21.47 8.79 -6.18
N TYR A 531 20.33 9.14 -6.76
CA TYR A 531 19.39 8.21 -7.36
C TYR A 531 19.26 8.53 -8.85
N ALA A 532 19.24 7.52 -9.71
CA ALA A 532 18.87 7.72 -11.12
C ALA A 532 17.47 8.33 -11.24
N ALA A 533 17.23 9.08 -12.32
CA ALA A 533 15.90 9.59 -12.64
C ALA A 533 15.05 8.49 -13.33
N GLY A 534 13.73 8.53 -13.14
CA GLY A 534 12.78 7.54 -13.68
C GLY A 534 12.48 6.36 -12.75
N GLN A 535 12.71 6.50 -11.45
CA GLN A 535 12.44 5.46 -10.45
C GLN A 535 11.74 6.05 -9.21
N THR A 536 10.96 5.21 -8.54
CA THR A 536 10.45 5.48 -7.19
C THR A 536 11.53 5.11 -6.18
N VAL A 537 11.80 5.99 -5.21
CA VAL A 537 12.82 5.71 -4.19
C VAL A 537 12.27 5.95 -2.80
N THR A 538 12.64 5.06 -1.90
CA THR A 538 12.32 5.18 -0.47
C THR A 538 13.52 5.77 0.24
N VAL A 539 13.33 6.92 0.88
CA VAL A 539 14.36 7.59 1.68
C VAL A 539 13.85 7.86 3.09
N ALA A 540 14.75 7.82 4.06
CA ALA A 540 14.42 8.21 5.43
C ALA A 540 14.00 9.69 5.47
N ALA A 541 12.80 9.95 5.99
CA ALA A 541 12.25 11.30 6.15
C ALA A 541 11.84 11.55 7.61
N PRO A 542 12.80 11.63 8.56
CA PRO A 542 12.49 11.93 9.94
C PRO A 542 11.92 13.36 10.08
N TRP A 543 11.30 13.63 11.23
CA TRP A 543 10.73 14.95 11.52
C TRP A 543 11.76 16.07 11.31
N GLY A 544 11.39 17.09 10.54
CA GLY A 544 12.30 18.19 10.15
C GLY A 544 13.12 17.95 8.87
N GLN A 545 13.24 16.70 8.40
CA GLN A 545 14.05 16.31 7.25
C GLN A 545 13.20 15.60 6.16
N PRO A 546 12.33 16.32 5.43
CA PRO A 546 11.49 15.73 4.39
C PRO A 546 12.32 15.14 3.24
N GLY A 547 11.87 14.07 2.58
CA GLY A 547 12.56 13.47 1.42
C GLY A 547 12.68 14.43 0.23
N VAL A 548 13.69 15.31 0.26
CA VAL A 548 13.96 16.34 -0.74
C VAL A 548 15.10 15.87 -1.61
N PHE A 549 14.96 16.05 -2.92
CA PHE A 549 15.96 15.65 -3.89
C PHE A 549 16.33 16.83 -4.77
N VAL A 550 17.63 17.02 -4.98
CA VAL A 550 18.18 18.06 -5.85
C VAL A 550 18.70 17.41 -7.11
N ARG A 551 18.33 17.95 -8.27
CA ARG A 551 18.89 17.53 -9.55
C ARG A 551 20.42 17.65 -9.51
N TRP A 552 21.13 16.62 -9.93
CA TRP A 552 22.57 16.51 -9.78
C TRP A 552 23.25 15.97 -11.07
N PRO A 553 24.41 16.53 -11.47
CA PRO A 553 25.10 17.68 -10.88
C PRO A 553 24.35 19.00 -11.12
N VAL A 554 24.45 19.92 -10.15
CA VAL A 554 24.00 21.32 -10.30
C VAL A 554 25.05 22.12 -11.09
N THR A 555 24.59 23.11 -11.85
CA THR A 555 25.48 24.10 -12.48
C THR A 555 26.11 25.02 -11.43
N ALA A 556 27.18 25.73 -11.78
CA ALA A 556 27.83 26.67 -10.86
C ALA A 556 26.90 27.80 -10.39
N ALA A 557 25.98 28.25 -11.24
CA ALA A 557 24.99 29.27 -10.89
C ALA A 557 23.91 28.74 -9.93
N GLU A 558 23.38 27.54 -10.18
CA GLU A 558 22.46 26.85 -9.27
C GLU A 558 23.14 26.54 -7.93
N GLY A 559 24.42 26.16 -7.95
CA GLY A 559 25.22 25.92 -6.75
C GLY A 559 25.30 27.13 -5.82
N LEU A 560 25.46 28.34 -6.38
CA LEU A 560 25.45 29.59 -5.60
C LEU A 560 24.06 29.90 -5.02
N GLN A 561 22.98 29.60 -5.75
CA GLN A 561 21.60 29.80 -5.27
C GLN A 561 21.21 28.81 -4.17
N LEU A 562 21.73 27.58 -4.24
CA LEU A 562 21.48 26.52 -3.26
C LEU A 562 22.42 26.59 -2.07
N GLN A 563 23.39 27.50 -2.03
CA GLN A 563 24.41 27.54 -0.99
C GLN A 563 23.82 27.72 0.42
N GLN A 564 22.82 28.60 0.59
CA GLN A 564 22.12 28.77 1.86
C GLN A 564 21.33 27.52 2.28
N LEU A 565 20.79 26.78 1.30
CA LEU A 565 20.11 25.51 1.56
C LEU A 565 21.12 24.45 2.02
N TRP A 566 22.30 24.36 1.41
CA TRP A 566 23.34 23.44 1.83
C TRP A 566 23.91 23.76 3.22
N GLU A 567 24.12 25.04 3.52
CA GLU A 567 24.53 25.51 4.84
C GLU A 567 23.48 25.18 5.91
N PHE A 568 22.19 25.36 5.58
CA PHE A 568 21.07 24.93 6.44
C PHE A 568 21.04 23.42 6.65
N VAL A 569 21.20 22.63 5.59
CA VAL A 569 21.17 21.15 5.68
C VAL A 569 22.32 20.64 6.56
N VAL A 570 23.51 21.23 6.46
CA VAL A 570 24.65 20.87 7.31
C VAL A 570 24.38 21.26 8.77
N ALA A 571 23.82 22.44 9.02
CA ALA A 571 23.45 22.87 10.36
C ALA A 571 22.35 21.98 10.98
N GLU A 572 21.32 21.66 10.21
CA GLU A 572 20.17 20.88 10.67
C GLU A 572 20.47 19.39 10.80
N SER A 573 21.33 18.83 9.95
CA SER A 573 21.80 17.44 10.08
C SER A 573 22.71 17.24 11.30
N ALA A 574 23.25 18.32 11.86
CA ALA A 574 24.01 18.31 13.11
C ALA A 574 23.14 18.58 14.35
N THR A 575 21.86 18.92 14.17
CA THR A 575 20.91 19.16 15.26
C THR A 575 20.57 17.83 15.93
N VAL A 576 21.09 17.61 17.15
CA VAL A 576 20.67 16.52 18.02
C VAL A 576 19.41 16.96 18.75
N LEU A 577 18.26 16.40 18.38
CA LEU A 577 17.03 16.54 19.16
C LEU A 577 17.20 15.72 20.44
N VAL A 578 17.59 16.39 21.52
CA VAL A 578 17.61 15.80 22.87
C VAL A 578 16.19 15.93 23.42
N ALA A 579 15.62 14.83 23.88
CA ALA A 579 14.31 14.80 24.54
C ALA A 579 14.29 15.66 25.81
#